data_AF-A0AAV9P390-F1
#
_entry.id   AF-A0AAV9P390-F1
#
_cell.length_a   1.000
_cell.length_b   1.000
_cell.length_c   1.000
_cell.angle_alpha   90.00
_cell.angle_beta   90.00
_cell.angle_gamma   90.00
#
_symmetry.space_group_name_H-M   'P 1'
#
loop_
_entity.id
_entity.type
_entity.pdbx_description
1 polymer ?
#
loop_
_entity_poly.entity_id
_entity_poly.type
_entity_poly.pdbx_seq_one_letter_code
_entity_poly.pdbx_strand_id
1 'polypeptide(L)'
;MSSSTEQDQLKQSLTATGEPWTPTLSSLSKLDPTYLRAYTNLRSVPRNKKALPLKTQELLLLAIDAAVTHLDPAGVRAHTAAALAAGATREEILETLELSSVLGVHAVTVGVPTLMEVLAENGEPPLPDELTPEQQQLKEAFTAKRGYWGTSWDPVLRLSPGFFEAYTEFSSVPFDAEHGKLDAKTKELVYTAIDCSTTHLYQPGLKVHVRNAVKYGATKEEIMEVFELASLMGVKTVLMGVDALNEEGKGT
;
A
#
# COMPACT_ATOMS: atom_id res chain seq x y z
N MET A 1 -39.95 -7.20 17.81
CA MET A 1 -39.89 -7.39 16.34
C MET A 1 -38.88 -6.43 15.68
N SER A 2 -37.72 -6.10 16.29
CA SER A 2 -36.84 -5.05 15.73
C SER A 2 -35.36 -5.42 15.54
N SER A 3 -34.85 -6.53 16.08
CA SER A 3 -33.42 -6.85 15.97
C SER A 3 -33.00 -7.47 14.63
N SER A 4 -33.85 -8.29 13.99
CA SER A 4 -33.50 -8.87 12.68
C SER A 4 -33.49 -7.81 11.59
N THR A 5 -34.44 -6.86 11.62
CA THR A 5 -34.49 -5.74 10.67
C THR A 5 -33.27 -4.82 10.79
N GLU A 6 -32.78 -4.55 12.01
CA GLU A 6 -31.55 -3.76 12.21
C GLU A 6 -30.31 -4.50 11.69
N GLN A 7 -30.19 -5.81 11.95
CA GLN A 7 -29.08 -6.62 11.44
C GLN A 7 -29.06 -6.71 9.92
N ASP A 8 -30.23 -6.89 9.29
CA ASP A 8 -30.36 -6.91 7.83
C ASP A 8 -29.96 -5.56 7.21
N GLN A 9 -30.36 -4.45 7.85
CA GLN A 9 -29.95 -3.10 7.43
C GLN A 9 -28.45 -2.85 7.57
N LEU A 10 -27.84 -3.29 8.68
CA LEU A 10 -26.39 -3.17 8.88
C LEU A 10 -25.62 -4.00 7.85
N LYS A 11 -26.06 -5.23 7.60
CA LYS A 11 -25.49 -6.09 6.56
C LYS A 11 -25.58 -5.44 5.19
N GLN A 12 -26.76 -4.94 4.81
CA GLN A 12 -26.96 -4.27 3.53
C GLN A 12 -26.09 -3.02 3.40
N SER A 13 -26.03 -2.19 4.44
CA SER A 13 -25.25 -0.95 4.43
C SER A 13 -23.74 -1.23 4.32
N LEU A 14 -23.24 -2.22 5.05
CA LEU A 14 -21.84 -2.59 5.02
C LEU A 14 -21.45 -3.19 3.66
N THR A 15 -22.23 -4.14 3.16
CA THR A 15 -21.96 -4.79 1.86
C THR A 15 -22.05 -3.82 0.69
N ALA A 16 -22.88 -2.77 0.78
CA ALA A 16 -22.92 -1.68 -0.20
C ALA A 16 -21.59 -0.90 -0.29
N THR A 17 -20.75 -0.96 0.75
CA THR A 17 -19.40 -0.38 0.68
C THR A 17 -18.40 -1.29 -0.06
N GLY A 18 -18.75 -2.55 -0.36
CA GLY A 18 -17.84 -3.54 -0.95
C GLY A 18 -17.18 -4.46 0.08
N GLU A 19 -17.48 -4.32 1.37
CA GLU A 19 -17.00 -5.24 2.39
C GLU A 19 -17.79 -6.56 2.34
N PRO A 20 -17.12 -7.73 2.22
CA PRO A 20 -17.82 -9.00 2.24
C PRO A 20 -18.45 -9.26 3.61
N TRP A 21 -19.69 -9.79 3.63
CA TRP A 21 -20.32 -10.19 4.88
C TRP A 21 -19.75 -11.52 5.39
N THR A 22 -18.96 -11.47 6.46
CA THR A 22 -18.32 -12.65 7.06
C THR A 22 -19.03 -13.13 8.33
N PRO A 23 -18.77 -14.36 8.80
CA PRO A 23 -19.23 -14.81 10.11
C PRO A 23 -18.82 -13.86 11.24
N THR A 24 -17.57 -13.36 11.22
CA THR A 24 -17.04 -12.37 12.17
C THR A 24 -17.87 -11.09 12.20
N LEU A 25 -18.20 -10.53 11.03
CA LEU A 25 -19.05 -9.33 10.94
C LEU A 25 -20.49 -9.62 11.39
N SER A 26 -21.00 -10.83 11.13
CA SER A 26 -22.30 -11.25 11.68
C SER A 26 -22.29 -11.33 13.20
N SER A 27 -21.22 -11.85 13.81
CA SER A 27 -21.05 -11.84 15.26
C SER A 27 -20.92 -10.42 15.80
N LEU A 28 -20.09 -9.58 15.18
CA LEU A 28 -19.92 -8.17 15.57
C LEU A 28 -21.24 -7.40 15.51
N SER A 29 -22.10 -7.65 14.52
CA SER A 29 -23.42 -7.02 14.43
C SER A 29 -24.35 -7.34 15.61
N LYS A 30 -24.12 -8.47 16.30
CA LYS A 30 -24.86 -8.89 17.50
C LYS A 30 -24.21 -8.35 18.77
N LEU A 31 -22.88 -8.37 18.82
CA LEU A 31 -22.08 -7.94 19.97
C LEU A 31 -22.11 -6.43 20.15
N ASP A 32 -21.88 -5.68 19.07
CA ASP A 32 -21.89 -4.22 19.08
C ASP A 32 -22.37 -3.64 17.73
N PRO A 33 -23.70 -3.55 17.51
CA PRO A 33 -24.25 -2.93 16.32
C PRO A 33 -23.90 -1.43 16.20
N THR A 34 -23.59 -0.76 17.31
CA THR A 34 -23.23 0.67 17.30
C THR A 34 -21.84 0.85 16.70
N TYR A 35 -20.87 0.03 17.11
CA TYR A 35 -19.54 0.01 16.50
C TYR A 35 -19.61 -0.35 15.02
N LEU A 36 -20.35 -1.40 14.64
CA LEU A 36 -20.46 -1.80 13.24
C LEU A 36 -21.05 -0.69 12.36
N ARG A 37 -22.04 0.04 12.86
CA ARG A 37 -22.60 1.21 12.19
C ARG A 37 -21.57 2.34 12.04
N ALA A 38 -20.80 2.62 13.08
CA ALA A 38 -19.74 3.64 13.02
C ALA A 38 -18.64 3.26 12.01
N TYR A 39 -18.19 2.01 12.00
CA TYR A 39 -17.24 1.50 11.00
C TYR A 39 -17.82 1.58 9.58
N THR A 40 -19.08 1.17 9.40
CA THR A 40 -19.76 1.27 8.10
C THR A 40 -19.81 2.72 7.61
N ASN A 41 -20.12 3.68 8.49
CA ASN A 41 -20.12 5.10 8.16
C ASN A 41 -18.73 5.57 7.71
N LEU A 42 -17.68 5.24 8.46
CA LEU A 42 -16.30 5.60 8.11
C LEU A 42 -15.91 5.02 6.73
N ARG A 43 -16.18 3.73 6.52
CA ARG A 43 -15.89 3.02 5.26
C ARG A 43 -16.70 3.56 4.07
N SER A 44 -17.89 4.11 4.31
CA SER A 44 -18.74 4.68 3.26
C SER A 44 -18.21 6.01 2.70
N VAL A 45 -17.36 6.74 3.45
CA VAL A 45 -16.86 8.06 3.05
C VAL A 45 -16.17 8.03 1.68
N PRO A 46 -15.08 7.27 1.46
CA PRO A 46 -14.42 7.22 0.14
C PRO A 46 -15.35 6.65 -0.95
N ARG A 47 -16.27 5.74 -0.58
CA ARG A 47 -17.24 5.12 -1.52
C ARG A 47 -18.29 6.10 -2.02
N ASN A 48 -18.66 7.07 -1.19
CA ASN A 48 -19.65 8.10 -1.52
C ASN A 48 -18.99 9.30 -2.21
N LYS A 49 -17.81 9.71 -1.73
CA LYS A 49 -17.02 10.81 -2.27
C LYS A 49 -16.54 10.53 -3.69
N LYS A 50 -16.04 9.31 -3.94
CA LYS A 50 -15.60 8.83 -5.27
C LYS A 50 -14.61 9.78 -5.94
N ALA A 51 -13.64 10.31 -5.18
CA ALA A 51 -12.53 11.05 -5.77
C ALA A 51 -11.71 10.12 -6.68
N LEU A 52 -11.58 8.84 -6.30
CA LEU A 52 -11.01 7.78 -7.11
C LEU A 52 -12.12 6.87 -7.68
N PRO A 53 -11.94 6.32 -8.90
CA PRO A 53 -12.82 5.28 -9.42
C PRO A 53 -12.80 4.02 -8.54
N LEU A 54 -13.92 3.29 -8.51
CA LEU A 54 -14.08 2.07 -7.72
C LEU A 54 -12.94 1.06 -7.94
N LYS A 55 -12.57 0.83 -9.20
CA LYS A 55 -11.43 -0.04 -9.57
C LYS A 55 -10.15 0.36 -8.84
N THR A 56 -9.81 1.65 -8.87
CA THR A 56 -8.62 2.18 -8.22
C THR A 56 -8.70 2.03 -6.71
N GLN A 57 -9.86 2.32 -6.08
CA GLN A 57 -10.03 2.11 -4.64
C GLN A 57 -9.73 0.65 -4.22
N GLU A 58 -10.20 -0.33 -4.99
CA GLU A 58 -9.95 -1.75 -4.70
C GLU A 58 -8.49 -2.16 -4.92
N LEU A 59 -7.82 -1.62 -5.95
CA LEU A 59 -6.39 -1.87 -6.15
C LEU A 59 -5.55 -1.29 -5.01
N LEU A 60 -5.90 -0.11 -4.48
CA LEU A 60 -5.19 0.48 -3.34
C LEU A 60 -5.40 -0.34 -2.06
N LEU A 61 -6.63 -0.78 -1.79
CA LEU A 61 -6.91 -1.66 -0.65
C LEU A 61 -6.18 -3.01 -0.78
N LEU A 62 -6.14 -3.58 -1.99
CA LEU A 62 -5.32 -4.77 -2.29
C LEU A 62 -3.84 -4.51 -1.98
N ALA A 63 -3.29 -3.38 -2.42
CA ALA A 63 -1.89 -3.04 -2.18
C ALA A 63 -1.57 -2.94 -0.69
N ILE A 64 -2.45 -2.34 0.11
CA ILE A 64 -2.34 -2.21 1.57
C ILE A 64 -2.40 -3.58 2.26
N ASP A 65 -3.33 -4.44 1.86
CA ASP A 65 -3.49 -5.77 2.46
C ASP A 65 -2.38 -6.75 2.03
N ALA A 66 -1.83 -6.58 0.82
CA ALA A 66 -0.74 -7.39 0.29
C ALA A 66 0.66 -6.92 0.73
N ALA A 67 0.79 -5.69 1.26
CA ALA A 67 2.08 -5.15 1.67
C ALA A 67 2.77 -6.08 2.69
N VAL A 68 4.08 -6.27 2.56
CA VAL A 68 4.86 -7.20 3.42
C VAL A 68 4.81 -6.86 4.91
N THR A 69 4.47 -5.61 5.25
CA THR A 69 4.26 -5.16 6.63
C THR A 69 2.89 -5.52 7.20
N HIS A 70 1.95 -6.00 6.37
CA HIS A 70 0.59 -6.34 6.77
C HIS A 70 0.22 -7.79 6.45
N LEU A 71 0.34 -8.23 5.18
CA LEU A 71 0.07 -9.59 4.71
C LEU A 71 -1.26 -10.19 5.19
N ASP A 72 -2.38 -9.48 4.99
CA ASP A 72 -3.73 -9.98 5.33
C ASP A 72 -4.31 -10.85 4.21
N PRO A 73 -4.35 -12.20 4.34
CA PRO A 73 -4.79 -13.06 3.26
C PRO A 73 -6.30 -12.93 2.96
N ALA A 74 -7.11 -12.56 3.96
CA ALA A 74 -8.54 -12.38 3.77
C ALA A 74 -8.82 -11.10 2.97
N GLY A 75 -8.15 -10.01 3.34
CA GLY A 75 -8.14 -8.74 2.63
C GLY A 75 -7.66 -8.85 1.18
N VAL A 76 -6.51 -9.50 0.96
CA VAL A 76 -5.98 -9.77 -0.38
C VAL A 76 -6.99 -10.49 -1.26
N ARG A 77 -7.64 -11.54 -0.74
CA ARG A 77 -8.68 -12.27 -1.49
C ARG A 77 -9.89 -11.39 -1.80
N ALA A 78 -10.38 -10.64 -0.81
CA ALA A 78 -11.56 -9.78 -0.95
C ALA A 78 -11.33 -8.68 -2.00
N HIS A 79 -10.23 -7.95 -1.90
CA HIS A 79 -9.94 -6.82 -2.79
C HIS A 79 -9.47 -7.25 -4.18
N THR A 80 -8.85 -8.42 -4.32
CA THR A 80 -8.63 -9.03 -5.65
C THR A 80 -9.98 -9.30 -6.35
N ALA A 81 -10.93 -9.93 -5.67
CA ALA A 81 -12.24 -10.23 -6.24
C ALA A 81 -13.03 -8.96 -6.56
N ALA A 82 -12.99 -7.97 -5.66
CA ALA A 82 -13.68 -6.69 -5.84
C ALA A 82 -13.07 -5.87 -6.99
N ALA A 83 -11.74 -5.85 -7.14
CA ALA A 83 -11.07 -5.19 -8.26
C ALA A 83 -11.49 -5.82 -9.59
N LEU A 84 -11.50 -7.15 -9.70
CA LEU A 84 -11.98 -7.87 -10.89
C LEU A 84 -13.44 -7.50 -11.21
N ALA A 85 -14.32 -7.49 -10.20
CA ALA A 85 -15.72 -7.10 -10.36
C ALA A 85 -15.89 -5.63 -10.79
N ALA A 86 -14.96 -4.75 -10.40
CA ALA A 86 -14.90 -3.36 -10.83
C ALA A 86 -14.23 -3.16 -12.21
N GLY A 87 -13.84 -4.25 -12.89
CA GLY A 87 -13.27 -4.23 -14.23
C GLY A 87 -11.74 -4.15 -14.28
N ALA A 88 -11.04 -4.44 -13.18
CA ALA A 88 -9.59 -4.65 -13.24
C ALA A 88 -9.25 -5.92 -14.03
N THR A 89 -8.18 -5.84 -14.79
CA THR A 89 -7.57 -7.00 -15.46
C THR A 89 -6.70 -7.79 -14.49
N ARG A 90 -6.35 -9.03 -14.86
CA ARG A 90 -5.43 -9.85 -14.04
C ARG A 90 -4.04 -9.22 -14.00
N GLU A 91 -3.66 -8.58 -15.09
CA GLU A 91 -2.40 -7.89 -15.28
C GLU A 91 -2.30 -6.65 -14.38
N GLU A 92 -3.34 -5.82 -14.29
CA GLU A 92 -3.37 -4.68 -13.35
C GLU A 92 -3.28 -5.12 -11.88
N ILE A 93 -3.90 -6.25 -11.54
CA ILE A 93 -3.82 -6.85 -10.20
C ILE A 93 -2.41 -7.33 -9.91
N LEU A 94 -1.79 -8.06 -10.84
CA LEU A 94 -0.43 -8.56 -10.70
C LEU A 94 0.56 -7.39 -10.57
N GLU A 95 0.44 -6.37 -11.43
CA GLU A 95 1.26 -5.17 -11.37
C GLU A 95 1.11 -4.42 -10.05
N THR A 96 -0.10 -4.37 -9.47
CA THR A 96 -0.32 -3.80 -8.14
C THR A 96 0.46 -4.55 -7.06
N LEU A 97 0.50 -5.89 -7.13
CA LEU A 97 1.28 -6.72 -6.20
C LEU A 97 2.79 -6.54 -6.40
N GLU A 98 3.25 -6.42 -7.65
CA GLU A 98 4.65 -6.10 -7.98
C GLU A 98 5.06 -4.75 -7.39
N LEU A 99 4.21 -3.73 -7.53
CA LEU A 99 4.43 -2.41 -6.91
C LEU A 99 4.46 -2.50 -5.38
N SER A 100 3.58 -3.27 -4.74
CA SER A 100 3.64 -3.46 -3.28
C SER A 100 4.91 -4.19 -2.82
N SER A 101 5.46 -5.09 -3.65
CA SER A 101 6.61 -5.91 -3.29
C SER A 101 7.93 -5.13 -3.13
N VAL A 102 8.05 -3.94 -3.74
CA VAL A 102 9.28 -3.14 -3.66
C VAL A 102 9.53 -2.53 -2.29
N LEU A 103 8.55 -2.56 -1.38
CA LEU A 103 8.64 -2.01 -0.01
C LEU A 103 9.88 -2.53 0.73
N GLY A 104 10.32 -3.76 0.46
CA GLY A 104 11.54 -4.36 1.04
C GLY A 104 12.81 -3.52 0.83
N VAL A 105 12.86 -2.64 -0.18
CA VAL A 105 14.01 -1.77 -0.40
C VAL A 105 14.25 -0.76 0.72
N HIS A 106 13.24 -0.51 1.56
CA HIS A 106 13.39 0.42 2.68
C HIS A 106 14.42 -0.05 3.72
N ALA A 107 14.74 -1.34 3.76
CA ALA A 107 15.89 -1.83 4.53
C ALA A 107 17.20 -1.16 4.06
N VAL A 108 17.35 -0.92 2.76
CA VAL A 108 18.53 -0.27 2.17
C VAL A 108 18.44 1.24 2.31
N THR A 109 17.29 1.86 2.01
CA THR A 109 17.18 3.33 2.05
C THR A 109 17.23 3.89 3.48
N VAL A 110 16.93 3.07 4.49
CA VAL A 110 17.16 3.41 5.91
C VAL A 110 18.54 2.96 6.36
N GLY A 111 18.92 1.71 6.05
CA GLY A 111 20.14 1.11 6.58
C GLY A 111 21.43 1.72 6.04
N VAL A 112 21.48 2.12 4.77
CA VAL A 112 22.69 2.70 4.17
C VAL A 112 23.05 4.05 4.78
N PRO A 113 22.12 5.02 4.95
CA PRO A 113 22.43 6.24 5.71
C PRO A 113 22.97 5.97 7.12
N THR A 114 22.36 5.02 7.85
CA THR A 114 22.84 4.63 9.19
C THR A 114 24.23 3.99 9.14
N LEU A 115 24.50 3.14 8.15
CA LEU A 115 25.84 2.59 7.93
C LEU A 115 26.87 3.70 7.69
N MET A 116 26.53 4.68 6.84
CA MET A 116 27.42 5.82 6.55
C MET A 116 27.70 6.66 7.79
N GLU A 117 26.70 6.89 8.63
CA GLU A 117 26.85 7.58 9.92
C GLU A 117 27.83 6.83 10.83
N VAL A 118 27.62 5.53 11.04
CA VAL A 118 28.48 4.70 11.91
C VAL A 118 29.91 4.58 11.37
N LEU A 119 30.09 4.46 10.04
CA LEU A 119 31.43 4.45 9.44
C LEU A 119 32.17 5.77 9.73
N ALA A 120 31.49 6.91 9.58
CA ALA A 120 32.07 8.22 9.90
C ALA A 120 32.42 8.36 11.39
N GLU A 121 31.58 7.86 12.30
CA GLU A 121 31.87 7.82 13.74
C GLU A 121 33.12 7.01 14.07
N ASN A 122 33.40 5.98 13.28
CA ASN A 122 34.59 5.12 13.43
C ASN A 122 35.83 5.64 12.67
N GLY A 123 35.73 6.81 12.05
CA GLY A 123 36.85 7.43 11.33
C GLY A 123 37.16 6.79 9.98
N GLU A 124 36.23 6.02 9.41
CA GLU A 124 36.35 5.53 8.04
C GLU A 124 36.24 6.69 7.05
N PRO A 125 37.02 6.70 5.96
CA PRO A 125 36.95 7.75 4.96
C PRO A 125 35.57 7.75 4.27
N PRO A 126 35.09 8.93 3.82
CA PRO A 126 33.86 9.01 3.04
C PRO A 126 34.00 8.22 1.73
N LEU A 127 32.86 7.81 1.17
CA LEU A 127 32.83 7.21 -0.16
C LEU A 127 33.38 8.21 -1.20
N PRO A 128 34.05 7.73 -2.27
CA PRO A 128 34.54 8.61 -3.33
C PRO A 128 33.43 9.44 -3.96
N ASP A 129 33.69 10.72 -4.21
CA ASP A 129 32.72 11.61 -4.87
C ASP A 129 32.47 11.21 -6.32
N GLU A 130 33.54 10.85 -7.05
CA GLU A 130 33.48 10.44 -8.45
C GLU A 130 32.92 9.01 -8.58
N LEU A 131 31.94 8.86 -9.48
CA LEU A 131 31.41 7.55 -9.86
C LEU A 131 32.37 6.87 -10.84
N THR A 132 32.52 5.55 -10.72
CA THR A 132 33.18 4.75 -11.75
C THR A 132 32.37 4.78 -13.05
N PRO A 133 32.96 4.46 -14.22
CA PRO A 133 32.22 4.38 -15.48
C PRO A 133 31.00 3.45 -15.42
N GLU A 134 31.11 2.32 -14.70
CA GLU A 134 30.02 1.38 -14.45
C GLU A 134 28.90 2.02 -13.63
N GLN A 135 29.23 2.66 -12.50
CA GLN A 135 28.24 3.31 -11.65
C GLN A 135 27.52 4.44 -12.38
N GLN A 136 28.24 5.21 -13.19
CA GLN A 136 27.65 6.27 -14.01
C GLN A 136 26.63 5.69 -15.00
N GLN A 137 26.94 4.58 -15.68
CA GLN A 137 26.01 3.90 -16.58
C GLN A 137 24.76 3.40 -15.84
N LEU A 138 24.92 2.81 -14.65
CA LEU A 138 23.80 2.33 -13.84
C LEU A 138 22.89 3.48 -13.38
N LYS A 139 23.47 4.63 -12.98
CA LYS A 139 22.72 5.84 -12.62
C LYS A 139 21.91 6.38 -13.78
N GLU A 140 22.51 6.43 -14.97
CA GLU A 140 21.84 6.87 -16.20
C GLU A 140 20.70 5.93 -16.57
N ALA A 141 20.93 4.61 -16.52
CA ALA A 141 19.91 3.59 -16.80
C ALA A 141 18.72 3.68 -15.82
N PHE A 142 18.97 3.82 -14.52
CA PHE A 142 17.92 4.00 -13.52
C PHE A 142 17.10 5.28 -13.79
N THR A 143 17.79 6.40 -14.05
CA THR A 143 17.13 7.69 -14.28
C THR A 143 16.25 7.64 -15.53
N ALA A 144 16.72 6.98 -16.60
CA ALA A 144 15.95 6.79 -17.83
C ALA A 144 14.69 5.94 -17.60
N LYS A 145 14.78 4.85 -16.82
CA LYS A 145 13.63 3.96 -16.53
C LYS A 145 12.63 4.57 -15.55
N ARG A 146 13.12 5.21 -14.48
CA ARG A 146 12.30 5.68 -13.35
C ARG A 146 11.86 7.14 -13.49
N GLY A 147 12.45 7.89 -14.41
CA GLY A 147 12.10 9.29 -14.69
C GLY A 147 12.61 10.31 -13.66
N TYR A 148 13.37 9.87 -12.64
CA TYR A 148 14.02 10.73 -11.67
C TYR A 148 15.21 10.04 -11.00
N TRP A 149 16.13 10.84 -10.45
CA TRP A 149 17.18 10.40 -9.54
C TRP A 149 16.90 10.90 -8.12
N GLY A 150 17.03 10.03 -7.13
CA GLY A 150 16.98 10.39 -5.71
C GLY A 150 18.37 10.29 -5.09
N THR A 151 18.80 11.32 -4.36
CA THR A 151 20.14 11.33 -3.73
C THR A 151 20.33 10.23 -2.68
N SER A 152 19.25 9.64 -2.18
CA SER A 152 19.29 8.46 -1.31
C SER A 152 19.92 7.23 -1.99
N TRP A 153 19.99 7.20 -3.33
CA TRP A 153 20.62 6.12 -4.09
C TRP A 153 22.12 6.28 -4.27
N ASP A 154 22.66 7.49 -4.07
CA ASP A 154 24.09 7.77 -4.26
C ASP A 154 25.02 6.89 -3.40
N PRO A 155 24.78 6.68 -2.09
CA PRO A 155 25.60 5.77 -1.31
C PRO A 155 25.32 4.29 -1.63
N VAL A 156 24.09 3.93 -2.00
CA VAL A 156 23.72 2.55 -2.37
C VAL A 156 24.49 2.10 -3.62
N LEU A 157 24.48 2.93 -4.66
CA LEU A 157 25.19 2.69 -5.92
C LEU A 157 26.70 2.57 -5.70
N ARG A 158 27.27 3.35 -4.77
CA ARG A 158 28.70 3.31 -4.44
C ARG A 158 29.08 2.06 -3.65
N LEU A 159 28.26 1.68 -2.68
CA LEU A 159 28.52 0.53 -1.79
C LEU A 159 28.25 -0.81 -2.47
N SER A 160 27.22 -0.90 -3.31
CA SER A 160 26.82 -2.15 -3.96
C SER A 160 26.19 -1.91 -5.33
N PRO A 161 27.00 -1.65 -6.38
CA PRO A 161 26.51 -1.47 -7.75
C PRO A 161 25.66 -2.64 -8.23
N GLY A 162 26.08 -3.88 -7.95
CA GLY A 162 25.34 -5.08 -8.36
C GLY A 162 23.98 -5.23 -7.70
N PHE A 163 23.84 -4.86 -6.42
CA PHE A 163 22.51 -4.80 -5.79
C PHE A 163 21.65 -3.71 -6.43
N PHE A 164 22.23 -2.52 -6.65
CA PHE A 164 21.52 -1.41 -7.26
C PHE A 164 21.00 -1.75 -8.66
N GLU A 165 21.81 -2.41 -9.49
CA GLU A 165 21.42 -2.89 -10.81
C GLU A 165 20.26 -3.89 -10.73
N ALA A 166 20.40 -4.94 -9.92
CA ALA A 166 19.35 -5.96 -9.76
C ALA A 166 18.04 -5.37 -9.23
N TYR A 167 18.11 -4.44 -8.26
CA TYR A 167 16.93 -3.74 -7.75
C TYR A 167 16.32 -2.82 -8.82
N THR A 168 17.15 -2.19 -9.65
CA THR A 168 16.67 -1.37 -10.78
C THR A 168 15.89 -2.23 -11.76
N GLU A 169 16.38 -3.42 -12.11
CA GLU A 169 15.66 -4.37 -12.97
C GLU A 169 14.32 -4.77 -12.34
N PHE A 170 14.35 -5.32 -11.13
CA PHE A 170 13.18 -5.78 -10.40
C PHE A 170 12.09 -4.69 -10.28
N SER A 171 12.47 -3.50 -9.82
CA SER A 171 11.51 -2.42 -9.55
C SER A 171 11.06 -1.68 -10.81
N SER A 172 11.70 -1.88 -11.95
CA SER A 172 11.31 -1.24 -13.22
C SER A 172 10.30 -2.06 -14.04
N VAL A 173 10.04 -3.33 -13.69
CA VAL A 173 9.10 -4.19 -14.43
C VAL A 173 7.73 -3.53 -14.61
N PRO A 174 7.08 -2.93 -13.57
CA PRO A 174 5.81 -2.23 -13.75
C PRO A 174 5.88 -1.00 -14.67
N PHE A 175 7.07 -0.44 -14.90
CA PHE A 175 7.27 0.78 -15.72
C PHE A 175 7.63 0.48 -17.17
N ASP A 176 7.91 -0.77 -17.49
CA ASP A 176 8.15 -1.22 -18.85
C ASP A 176 6.86 -1.10 -19.69
N ALA A 177 6.98 -0.65 -20.94
CA ALA A 177 5.82 -0.37 -21.78
C ALA A 177 5.05 -1.64 -22.22
N GLU A 178 5.71 -2.80 -22.27
CA GLU A 178 5.08 -4.06 -22.63
C GLU A 178 4.37 -4.70 -21.42
N HIS A 179 4.93 -4.52 -20.22
CA HIS A 179 4.42 -5.10 -18.98
C HIS A 179 3.39 -4.21 -18.29
N GLY A 180 3.71 -2.93 -18.08
CA GLY A 180 2.89 -2.00 -17.31
C GLY A 180 1.51 -1.74 -17.92
N LYS A 181 0.46 -1.94 -17.12
CA LYS A 181 -0.95 -1.73 -17.47
C LYS A 181 -1.57 -0.56 -16.70
N LEU A 182 -1.05 -0.24 -15.52
CA LEU A 182 -1.47 0.91 -14.74
C LEU A 182 -0.84 2.20 -15.28
N ASP A 183 -1.61 3.29 -15.26
CA ASP A 183 -1.07 4.61 -15.58
C ASP A 183 -0.10 5.11 -14.47
N ALA A 184 0.73 6.10 -14.81
CA ALA A 184 1.75 6.62 -13.90
C ALA A 184 1.15 7.23 -12.60
N LYS A 185 -0.03 7.84 -12.67
CA LYS A 185 -0.70 8.37 -11.47
C LYS A 185 -1.11 7.23 -10.54
N THR A 186 -1.75 6.19 -11.08
CA THR A 186 -2.21 5.03 -10.31
C THR A 186 -1.05 4.29 -9.65
N LYS A 187 0.08 4.13 -10.33
CA LYS A 187 1.33 3.58 -9.75
C LYS A 187 1.80 4.33 -8.52
N GLU A 188 1.85 5.66 -8.61
CA GLU A 188 2.29 6.51 -7.49
C GLU A 188 1.26 6.52 -6.34
N LEU A 189 -0.04 6.35 -6.63
CA LEU A 189 -1.07 6.16 -5.60
C LEU A 189 -0.91 4.82 -4.88
N VAL A 190 -0.52 3.73 -5.57
CA VAL A 190 -0.20 2.44 -4.94
C VAL A 190 0.97 2.60 -3.96
N TYR A 191 2.07 3.25 -4.38
CA TYR A 191 3.19 3.53 -3.48
C TYR A 191 2.79 4.43 -2.30
N THR A 192 1.96 5.45 -2.56
CA THR A 192 1.41 6.31 -1.50
C THR A 192 0.60 5.50 -0.47
N ALA A 193 -0.18 4.51 -0.92
CA ALA A 193 -1.02 3.67 -0.06
C ALA A 193 -0.18 2.76 0.85
N ILE A 194 0.84 2.09 0.31
CA ILE A 194 1.69 1.21 1.11
C ILE A 194 2.59 2.00 2.08
N ASP A 195 3.06 3.20 1.69
CA ASP A 195 3.90 4.04 2.56
C ASP A 195 3.13 4.73 3.69
N CYS A 196 1.85 5.08 3.47
CA CYS A 196 1.01 5.67 4.53
C CYS A 196 0.28 4.63 5.39
N SER A 197 0.33 3.34 5.05
CA SER A 197 -0.22 2.26 5.88
C SER A 197 0.33 2.34 7.31
N THR A 198 -0.53 2.15 8.33
CA THR A 198 -0.14 2.23 9.74
C THR A 198 0.86 1.14 10.17
N THR A 199 1.04 0.12 9.35
CA THR A 199 2.05 -0.94 9.55
C THR A 199 3.44 -0.56 9.07
N HIS A 200 3.58 0.57 8.35
CA HIS A 200 4.83 0.99 7.72
C HIS A 200 5.18 2.46 7.99
N LEU A 201 4.27 3.40 7.69
CA LEU A 201 4.40 4.84 7.97
C LEU A 201 5.73 5.46 7.51
N TYR A 202 6.22 5.08 6.33
CA TYR A 202 7.50 5.55 5.81
C TYR A 202 7.39 6.94 5.16
N GLN A 203 7.50 7.98 5.99
CA GLN A 203 7.36 9.38 5.58
C GLN A 203 8.25 9.81 4.39
N PRO A 204 9.54 9.41 4.28
CA PRO A 204 10.37 9.82 3.16
C PRO A 204 9.84 9.35 1.80
N GLY A 205 9.45 8.07 1.70
CA GLY A 205 8.83 7.49 0.51
C GLY A 205 7.47 8.13 0.23
N LEU A 206 6.62 8.25 1.26
CA LEU A 206 5.31 8.90 1.15
C LEU A 206 5.42 10.30 0.52
N LYS A 207 6.39 11.09 0.93
CA LYS A 207 6.63 12.45 0.40
C LYS A 207 7.05 12.43 -1.08
N VAL A 208 7.83 11.43 -1.51
CA VAL A 208 8.23 11.26 -2.91
C VAL A 208 7.02 10.89 -3.76
N HIS A 209 6.27 9.89 -3.34
CA HIS A 209 5.16 9.34 -4.13
C HIS A 209 3.96 10.28 -4.18
N VAL A 210 3.65 11.02 -3.10
CA VAL A 210 2.66 12.11 -3.13
C VAL A 210 3.07 13.20 -4.14
N ARG A 211 4.35 13.60 -4.15
CA ARG A 211 4.84 14.60 -5.11
C ARG A 211 4.71 14.11 -6.55
N ASN A 212 5.07 12.86 -6.82
CA ASN A 212 4.98 12.28 -8.15
C ASN A 212 3.52 12.09 -8.60
N ALA A 213 2.63 11.64 -7.71
CA ALA A 213 1.21 11.56 -7.99
C ALA A 213 0.64 12.92 -8.40
N VAL A 214 0.95 14.00 -7.67
CA VAL A 214 0.57 15.38 -8.03
C VAL A 214 1.14 15.79 -9.40
N LYS A 215 2.41 15.45 -9.67
CA LYS A 215 3.03 15.70 -10.99
C LYS A 215 2.28 15.00 -12.12
N TYR A 216 1.72 13.81 -11.88
CA TYR A 216 0.88 13.07 -12.84
C TYR A 216 -0.62 13.45 -12.76
N GLY A 217 -0.97 14.53 -12.06
CA GLY A 217 -2.31 15.09 -12.05
C GLY A 217 -3.23 14.58 -10.94
N ALA A 218 -2.70 13.91 -9.90
CA ALA A 218 -3.50 13.59 -8.72
C ALA A 218 -3.91 14.86 -7.98
N THR A 219 -5.20 14.94 -7.65
CA THR A 219 -5.78 16.00 -6.83
C THR A 219 -5.51 15.74 -5.35
N LYS A 220 -5.61 16.79 -4.52
CA LYS A 220 -5.54 16.63 -3.05
C LYS A 220 -6.68 15.76 -2.53
N GLU A 221 -7.84 15.75 -3.19
CA GLU A 221 -8.99 14.93 -2.86
C GLU A 221 -8.73 13.44 -3.10
N GLU A 222 -8.10 13.08 -4.23
CA GLU A 222 -7.66 11.72 -4.53
C GLU A 222 -6.61 11.24 -3.51
N ILE A 223 -5.61 12.06 -3.20
CA ILE A 223 -4.57 11.73 -2.21
C ILE A 223 -5.17 11.55 -0.81
N MET A 224 -6.08 12.44 -0.40
CA MET A 224 -6.80 12.28 0.85
C MET A 224 -7.64 10.99 0.86
N GLU A 225 -8.23 10.62 -0.27
CA GLU A 225 -8.98 9.36 -0.39
C GLU A 225 -8.06 8.13 -0.24
N VAL A 226 -6.79 8.18 -0.70
CA VAL A 226 -5.81 7.13 -0.38
C VAL A 226 -5.60 6.98 1.13
N PHE A 227 -5.49 8.10 1.85
CA PHE A 227 -5.32 8.09 3.31
C PHE A 227 -6.57 7.58 4.03
N GLU A 228 -7.76 7.98 3.55
CA GLU A 228 -9.04 7.45 4.04
C GLU A 228 -9.08 5.92 3.89
N LEU A 229 -8.70 5.37 2.72
CA LEU A 229 -8.65 3.92 2.48
C LEU A 229 -7.64 3.22 3.39
N ALA A 230 -6.41 3.75 3.50
CA ALA A 230 -5.38 3.18 4.38
C ALA A 230 -5.81 3.14 5.86
N SER A 231 -6.56 4.15 6.32
CA SER A 231 -7.05 4.22 7.70
C SER A 231 -8.02 3.11 8.09
N LEU A 232 -8.69 2.49 7.11
CA LEU A 232 -9.68 1.43 7.35
C LEU A 232 -9.06 0.15 7.92
N MET A 233 -7.76 -0.08 7.70
CA MET A 233 -7.09 -1.30 8.17
C MET A 233 -7.12 -1.47 9.70
N GLY A 234 -7.34 -0.39 10.46
CA GLY A 234 -7.48 -0.46 11.92
C GLY A 234 -8.63 -1.36 12.39
N VAL A 235 -9.66 -1.61 11.55
CA VAL A 235 -10.77 -2.51 11.89
C VAL A 235 -10.32 -3.94 12.14
N LYS A 236 -9.18 -4.36 11.56
CA LYS A 236 -8.69 -5.76 11.65
C LYS A 236 -8.48 -6.19 13.10
N THR A 237 -8.09 -5.26 13.98
CA THR A 237 -7.99 -5.49 15.44
C THR A 237 -9.31 -5.97 16.05
N VAL A 238 -10.43 -5.36 15.67
CA VAL A 238 -11.75 -5.73 16.19
C VAL A 238 -12.22 -7.04 15.56
N LEU A 239 -12.02 -7.24 14.25
CA LEU A 239 -12.42 -8.49 13.60
C LEU A 239 -11.70 -9.70 14.20
N MET A 240 -10.38 -9.62 14.34
CA MET A 240 -9.59 -10.67 15.00
C MET A 240 -10.03 -10.88 16.45
N GLY A 241 -10.26 -9.80 17.20
CA GLY A 241 -10.70 -9.88 18.61
C GLY A 241 -12.08 -10.49 18.78
N VAL A 242 -13.02 -10.23 17.85
CA VAL A 242 -14.36 -10.84 17.87
C VAL A 242 -14.27 -12.35 17.62
N ASP A 243 -13.40 -12.80 16.72
CA ASP A 243 -13.20 -14.23 16.48
C ASP A 243 -12.66 -14.92 17.75
N ALA A 244 -11.60 -14.36 18.35
CA ALA A 244 -11.06 -14.86 19.61
C ALA A 244 -12.10 -14.87 20.75
N LEU A 245 -12.90 -13.80 20.87
CA LEU A 245 -13.97 -13.72 21.87
C LEU A 245 -15.03 -14.80 21.66
N ASN A 246 -15.41 -15.08 20.41
CA ASN A 246 -16.38 -16.14 20.09
C ASN A 246 -15.81 -17.54 20.33
N GLU A 247 -14.51 -17.74 20.18
CA GLU A 247 -13.85 -19.03 20.40
C GLU A 247 -13.76 -19.35 21.90
N GLU A 248 -13.25 -18.40 22.68
CA GLU A 248 -12.99 -18.59 24.12
C GLU A 248 -14.24 -18.37 24.99
N GLY A 249 -15.18 -17.52 24.55
CA GLY A 249 -16.40 -17.18 25.29
C GLY A 249 -17.48 -18.26 25.29
N LYS A 250 -17.29 -19.39 24.60
CA LYS A 250 -18.27 -20.50 24.53
C LYS A 250 -18.43 -21.27 25.85
N GLY A 251 -17.60 -21.01 26.85
CA GLY A 251 -17.61 -21.67 28.17
C GLY A 251 -18.15 -20.82 29.33
N THR A 252 -18.59 -19.59 29.07
CA THR A 252 -19.14 -18.65 30.06
C THR A 252 -20.60 -18.35 29.79
#